data_AF-H3DMS0-F1
#
_entry.id   AF-H3DMS0-F1
#
_cell.length_a   1.000
_cell.length_b   1.000
_cell.length_c   1.000
_cell.angle_alpha   90.00
_cell.angle_beta   90.00
_cell.angle_gamma   90.00
#
_symmetry.space_group_name_H-M   'P 1'
#
loop_
_entity.id
_entity.type
_entity.pdbx_description
1 polymer ?
#
loop_
_entity_poly.entity_id
_entity_poly.type
_entity_poly.pdbx_seq_one_letter_code
_entity_poly.pdbx_strand_id
1 'polypeptide(L)'
;MMSKKPGVYFTPEEPELDLTYKSRYKAASFCVCDVKLPDAYERLILDVFCGSQMHFVRSDELREAWRIFTPLLHRIEKEKPKPISYKYGSRGPTEADELVKRVGFSLRSGTYKWVNPHRLVDPGWR
;
A
#
# COMPACT_ATOMS: atom_id res chain seq x y z
N MET A 1 16.05 0.21 2.39
CA MET A 1 17.43 0.38 1.86
C MET A 1 18.41 -0.08 2.93
N MET A 2 19.71 -0.24 2.64
CA MET A 2 20.68 -0.63 3.67
C MET A 2 21.55 0.57 4.03
N SER A 3 21.69 0.85 5.33
CA SER A 3 22.62 1.86 5.83
C SER A 3 23.44 1.29 6.99
N LYS A 4 24.54 1.97 7.30
CA LYS A 4 25.30 1.68 8.50
C LYS A 4 24.42 1.93 9.73
N LYS A 5 24.41 0.99 10.68
CA LYS A 5 23.81 1.20 11.99
C LYS A 5 24.33 2.49 12.63
N PRO A 6 23.46 3.42 13.07
CA PRO A 6 23.90 4.60 13.80
C PRO A 6 24.70 4.22 15.06
N GLY A 7 25.86 4.84 15.25
CA GLY A 7 26.77 4.59 16.38
C GLY A 7 28.12 3.98 15.99
N VAL A 8 28.79 3.33 16.96
CA VAL A 8 30.13 2.71 16.80
C VAL A 8 30.10 1.36 16.09
N TYR A 9 28.93 0.90 15.66
CA TYR A 9 28.75 -0.38 15.00
C TYR A 9 29.03 -0.27 13.50
N PHE A 10 29.56 -1.34 12.91
CA PHE A 10 29.74 -1.47 11.45
C PHE A 10 28.73 -2.41 10.81
N THR A 11 27.78 -2.93 11.58
CA THR A 11 26.72 -3.80 11.06
C THR A 11 25.74 -2.99 10.21
N PRO A 12 25.33 -3.51 9.05
CA PRO A 12 24.32 -2.86 8.24
C PRO A 12 22.93 -3.05 8.89
N GLU A 13 22.10 -2.01 8.86
CA GLU A 13 20.69 -2.01 9.28
C GLU A 13 19.81 -1.55 8.12
N GLU A 14 18.50 -1.85 8.21
CA GLU A 14 17.49 -1.54 7.19
C GLU A 14 16.73 -0.24 7.55
N PRO A 15 17.21 0.97 7.22
CA PRO A 15 16.39 2.17 7.33
C PRO A 15 15.50 2.39 6.11
N GLU A 16 14.52 3.28 6.28
CA GLU A 16 13.66 3.81 5.24
C GLU A 16 13.95 5.27 4.87
N LEU A 17 13.69 5.62 3.61
CA LEU A 17 13.55 7.00 3.18
C LEU A 17 12.05 7.31 3.23
N ASP A 18 11.63 8.07 4.23
CA ASP A 18 10.20 8.35 4.44
C ASP A 18 9.73 9.64 3.73
N LEU A 19 8.58 9.51 3.06
CA LEU A 19 7.82 10.63 2.50
C LEU A 19 6.36 10.54 2.98
N THR A 20 6.15 10.87 4.26
CA THR A 20 4.79 10.99 4.80
C THR A 20 4.13 12.30 4.33
N TYR A 21 3.16 12.19 3.42
CA TYR A 21 2.42 13.33 2.84
C TYR A 21 1.86 14.28 3.92
N LYS A 22 1.22 13.73 4.94
CA LYS A 22 0.61 14.50 6.05
C LYS A 22 1.64 15.34 6.81
N SER A 23 2.88 14.89 6.95
CA SER A 23 3.90 15.64 7.70
C SER A 23 4.61 16.65 6.83
N ARG A 24 4.85 16.32 5.55
CA ARG A 24 5.57 17.19 4.60
C ARG A 24 4.74 18.38 4.12
N TYR A 25 3.47 18.17 3.82
CA TYR A 25 2.60 19.21 3.24
C TYR A 25 1.77 19.98 4.28
N LYS A 26 2.00 19.78 5.59
CA LYS A 26 1.37 20.55 6.69
C LYS A 26 1.63 22.05 6.63
N ALA A 27 2.82 22.48 6.17
CA ALA A 27 3.18 23.90 6.07
C ALA A 27 2.56 24.61 4.86
N ALA A 28 1.92 23.88 3.94
CA ALA A 28 1.19 24.46 2.81
C ALA A 28 -0.22 24.91 3.18
N SER A 29 -0.70 24.61 4.40
CA SER A 29 -2.05 24.99 4.87
C SER A 29 -2.22 26.50 5.16
N PHE A 30 -1.17 27.32 5.01
CA PHE A 30 -1.26 28.79 5.13
C PHE A 30 -1.03 29.53 3.79
N CYS A 31 -0.80 28.82 2.69
CA CYS A 31 -0.74 29.43 1.35
C CYS A 31 -2.07 29.21 0.63
N VAL A 32 -2.45 30.14 -0.24
CA VAL A 32 -3.70 30.16 -1.05
C VAL A 32 -3.87 28.88 -1.92
N CYS A 33 -2.85 28.03 -2.00
CA CYS A 33 -2.87 26.70 -2.60
C CYS A 33 -2.73 25.62 -1.50
N ASP A 34 -3.73 25.50 -0.63
CA ASP A 34 -3.86 24.39 0.32
C ASP A 34 -3.82 23.07 -0.48
N VAL A 35 -2.79 22.24 -0.32
CA VAL A 35 -2.69 20.93 -0.99
C VAL A 35 -3.65 19.98 -0.28
N LYS A 36 -4.95 20.23 -0.43
CA LYS A 36 -5.99 19.26 -0.13
C LYS A 36 -5.86 18.17 -1.18
N LEU A 37 -5.58 16.95 -0.73
CA LEU A 37 -5.69 15.80 -1.60
C LEU A 37 -7.18 15.70 -2.01
N PRO A 38 -7.52 15.93 -3.29
CA PRO A 38 -8.89 15.82 -3.72
C PRO A 38 -9.34 14.37 -3.53
N ASP A 39 -10.63 14.19 -3.27
CA ASP A 39 -11.18 12.84 -3.21
C ASP A 39 -11.10 12.19 -4.60
N ALA A 40 -11.07 10.85 -4.62
CA ALA A 40 -10.93 10.09 -5.86
C ALA A 40 -12.01 10.47 -6.88
N TYR A 41 -13.25 10.65 -6.42
CA TYR A 41 -14.37 11.03 -7.29
C TYR A 41 -14.28 12.48 -7.77
N GLU A 42 -13.82 13.42 -6.93
CA GLU A 42 -13.65 14.83 -7.32
C GLU A 42 -12.67 14.95 -8.50
N ARG A 43 -11.56 14.21 -8.43
CA ARG A 43 -10.55 14.18 -9.50
C ARG A 43 -11.09 13.54 -10.77
N LEU A 44 -11.78 12.40 -10.66
CA LEU A 44 -12.34 11.70 -11.82
C LEU A 44 -13.41 12.52 -12.53
N ILE A 45 -14.28 13.20 -11.79
CA ILE A 45 -15.30 14.07 -12.38
C ILE A 45 -14.64 15.26 -13.10
N LEU A 46 -13.62 15.88 -12.49
CA LEU A 46 -12.85 16.94 -13.13
C LEU A 46 -12.20 16.45 -14.43
N ASP A 47 -11.65 15.23 -14.44
CA ASP A 47 -11.05 14.64 -15.64
C ASP A 47 -12.05 14.41 -16.78
N VAL A 48 -13.32 14.09 -16.46
CA VAL A 48 -14.40 14.02 -17.47
C VAL A 48 -14.65 15.40 -18.10
N PHE A 49 -14.71 16.47 -17.30
CA PHE A 49 -14.89 17.83 -17.81
C PHE A 49 -13.69 18.30 -18.65
N CYS A 50 -12.47 17.92 -18.26
CA CYS A 50 -11.26 18.21 -19.03
C CYS A 50 -11.08 17.31 -20.27
N GLY A 51 -11.95 16.32 -20.48
CA GLY A 51 -11.84 15.36 -21.59
C GLY A 51 -10.67 14.39 -21.47
N SER A 52 -10.07 14.27 -20.29
CA SER A 52 -8.95 13.36 -20.03
C SER A 52 -9.45 11.97 -19.66
N GLN A 53 -9.19 10.99 -20.52
CA GLN A 53 -9.61 9.60 -20.29
C GLN A 53 -8.51 8.73 -19.64
N MET A 54 -7.41 9.33 -19.17
CA MET A 54 -6.24 8.56 -18.69
C MET A 54 -6.52 7.71 -17.44
N HIS A 55 -7.45 8.14 -16.58
CA HIS A 55 -7.79 7.43 -15.35
C HIS A 55 -9.01 6.51 -15.49
N PHE A 56 -9.53 6.34 -16.71
CA PHE A 56 -10.67 5.48 -16.98
C PHE A 56 -10.20 4.18 -17.63
N VAL A 57 -10.82 3.07 -17.20
CA VAL A 57 -10.52 1.75 -17.75
C VAL A 57 -11.00 1.68 -19.20
N ARG A 58 -10.10 1.31 -20.10
CA ARG A 58 -10.44 1.14 -21.51
C ARG A 58 -11.07 -0.22 -21.79
N SER A 59 -11.79 -0.35 -22.91
CA SER A 59 -12.51 -1.60 -23.24
C SER A 59 -11.59 -2.79 -23.53
N ASP A 60 -10.38 -2.54 -24.04
CA ASP A 60 -9.32 -3.52 -24.26
C ASP A 60 -8.73 -4.01 -22.93
N GLU A 61 -8.40 -3.10 -22.01
CA GLU A 61 -7.92 -3.42 -20.66
C GLU A 61 -8.93 -4.26 -19.88
N LEU A 62 -10.22 -3.88 -19.96
CA LEU A 62 -11.30 -4.61 -19.31
C LEU A 62 -11.41 -6.04 -19.86
N ARG A 63 -11.32 -6.22 -21.19
CA ARG A 63 -11.37 -7.54 -21.82
C ARG A 63 -10.22 -8.43 -21.34
N GLU A 64 -9.01 -7.90 -21.26
CA GLU A 64 -7.84 -8.65 -20.81
C GLU A 64 -7.91 -9.02 -19.33
N ALA A 65 -8.38 -8.11 -18.48
CA ALA A 65 -8.62 -8.40 -17.06
C ALA A 65 -9.62 -9.57 -16.91
N TRP A 66 -10.75 -9.51 -17.63
CA TRP A 66 -11.71 -10.61 -17.61
C TRP A 66 -11.14 -11.89 -18.19
N ARG A 67 -10.36 -11.85 -19.27
CA ARG A 67 -9.73 -13.05 -19.85
C ARG A 67 -8.86 -13.79 -18.85
N ILE A 68 -8.14 -13.07 -17.98
CA ILE A 68 -7.26 -13.65 -16.96
C ILE A 68 -8.07 -14.30 -15.82
N PHE A 69 -9.10 -13.63 -15.31
CA PHE A 69 -9.84 -14.10 -14.13
C PHE A 69 -11.01 -15.04 -14.43
N THR A 70 -11.62 -14.97 -15.62
CA THR A 70 -12.78 -15.79 -16.02
C THR A 70 -12.56 -17.30 -15.84
N PRO A 71 -11.45 -17.93 -16.29
CA PRO A 71 -11.28 -19.38 -16.13
C PRO A 71 -11.19 -19.79 -14.66
N LEU A 72 -10.60 -18.94 -13.80
CA LEU A 72 -10.52 -19.19 -12.36
C LEU A 72 -11.91 -19.08 -11.70
N LEU A 73 -12.67 -18.04 -12.06
CA LEU A 73 -14.02 -17.83 -11.53
C LEU A 73 -14.98 -18.96 -11.93
N HIS A 74 -14.97 -19.39 -13.19
CA HIS A 74 -15.77 -20.52 -13.65
C HIS A 74 -15.41 -21.83 -12.92
N ARG A 75 -14.12 -22.03 -12.61
CA ARG A 75 -13.67 -23.19 -11.83
C ARG A 75 -14.19 -23.14 -10.40
N ILE A 76 -14.12 -21.97 -9.75
CA ILE A 76 -14.65 -21.77 -8.39
C ILE A 76 -16.16 -22.02 -8.36
N GLU A 77 -16.90 -21.56 -9.36
CA GLU A 77 -18.35 -21.75 -9.43
C GLU A 77 -18.75 -23.22 -9.64
N LYS A 78 -17.98 -23.96 -10.45
CA LYS A 78 -18.22 -25.39 -10.73
C LYS A 78 -17.81 -26.29 -9.56
N GLU A 79 -16.62 -26.10 -9.02
CA GLU A 79 -16.04 -26.95 -7.97
C GLU A 79 -16.52 -26.57 -6.56
N LYS A 80 -17.02 -25.34 -6.37
CA LYS A 80 -17.44 -24.78 -5.08
C LYS A 80 -16.48 -25.13 -3.92
N PRO A 81 -15.18 -24.84 -4.06
CA PRO A 81 -14.21 -25.14 -3.02
C PRO A 81 -14.55 -24.39 -1.74
N LYS A 82 -14.46 -25.06 -0.58
CA LYS A 82 -14.67 -24.42 0.71
C LYS A 82 -13.48 -23.48 0.99
N PRO A 83 -13.72 -22.18 1.28
CA PRO A 83 -12.64 -21.26 1.63
C PRO A 83 -12.03 -21.66 2.99
N ILE A 84 -10.74 -21.39 3.14
CA ILE A 84 -10.01 -21.68 4.37
C ILE A 84 -10.44 -20.66 5.43
N SER A 85 -10.88 -21.13 6.59
CA SER A 85 -11.29 -20.25 7.69
C SER A 85 -10.07 -19.56 8.29
N TYR A 86 -10.17 -18.26 8.54
CA TYR A 86 -9.17 -17.49 9.26
C TYR A 86 -9.83 -16.71 10.40
N LYS A 87 -9.05 -16.39 11.43
CA LYS A 87 -9.54 -15.65 12.61
C LYS A 87 -9.77 -14.19 12.22
N TYR A 88 -10.89 -13.61 12.67
CA TYR A 88 -11.16 -12.19 12.48
C TYR A 88 -10.04 -11.32 13.09
N GLY A 89 -9.52 -10.37 12.32
CA GLY A 89 -8.37 -9.54 12.70
C GLY A 89 -6.99 -10.18 12.43
N SER A 90 -6.93 -11.43 11.95
CA SER A 90 -5.68 -11.99 11.41
C SER A 90 -5.41 -11.47 10.00
N ARG A 91 -4.17 -11.62 9.53
CA ARG A 91 -3.73 -11.26 8.18
C ARG A 91 -4.23 -12.22 7.08
N GLY A 92 -5.10 -13.16 7.42
CA GLY A 92 -5.57 -14.23 6.53
C GLY A 92 -5.05 -15.61 6.93
N PRO A 93 -5.21 -16.61 6.04
CA PRO A 93 -4.79 -17.99 6.24
C PRO A 93 -3.27 -18.18 6.04
N THR A 94 -2.67 -19.14 6.75
CA THR A 94 -1.23 -19.45 6.66
C THR A 94 -0.82 -19.90 5.26
N GLU A 95 -1.73 -20.55 4.53
CA GLU A 95 -1.56 -21.02 3.16
C GLU A 95 -1.30 -19.87 2.18
N ALA A 96 -1.79 -18.65 2.47
CA ALA A 96 -1.47 -17.47 1.68
C ALA A 96 0.00 -17.07 1.86
N ASP A 97 0.54 -17.11 3.09
CA ASP A 97 1.95 -16.84 3.34
C ASP A 97 2.87 -17.90 2.70
N GLU A 98 2.43 -19.16 2.65
CA GLU A 98 3.16 -20.23 1.96
C GLU A 98 3.19 -20.04 0.44
N LEU A 99 2.07 -19.62 -0.16
CA LEU A 99 2.01 -19.30 -1.59
C LEU A 99 2.97 -18.15 -1.93
N VAL A 100 2.97 -17.10 -1.10
CA VAL A 100 3.83 -15.93 -1.24
C VAL A 100 5.32 -16.32 -1.14
N LYS A 101 5.68 -17.21 -0.22
CA LYS A 101 7.04 -17.77 -0.13
C LYS A 101 7.42 -18.59 -1.37
N ARG A 102 6.49 -19.38 -1.90
CA ARG A 102 6.71 -20.21 -3.10
C ARG A 102 7.01 -19.36 -4.34
N VAL A 103 6.33 -18.22 -4.50
CA VAL A 103 6.57 -17.28 -5.61
C VAL A 103 7.82 -16.40 -5.41
N GLY A 104 8.61 -16.66 -4.36
CA GLY A 104 9.88 -15.99 -4.11
C GLY A 104 9.78 -14.69 -3.31
N PHE A 105 8.60 -14.34 -2.79
CA PHE A 105 8.48 -13.19 -1.91
C PHE A 105 8.77 -13.59 -0.47
N SER A 106 9.90 -13.14 0.03
CA SER A 106 10.32 -13.37 1.42
C SER A 106 9.84 -12.23 2.31
N LEU A 107 8.82 -12.50 3.16
CA LEU A 107 8.46 -11.58 4.24
C LEU A 107 9.64 -11.45 5.22
N ARG A 108 10.36 -10.33 5.17
CA ARG A 108 11.34 -9.94 6.20
C ARG A 108 10.63 -9.35 7.42
N SER A 109 9.73 -10.11 8.03
CA SER A 109 8.86 -9.62 9.12
C SER A 109 9.55 -9.56 10.50
N GLY A 110 10.86 -9.37 10.57
CA GLY A 110 11.57 -9.36 11.85
C GLY A 110 12.82 -8.47 11.94
N THR A 111 13.43 -8.10 10.81
CA THR A 111 14.63 -7.26 10.78
C THR A 111 14.30 -5.77 10.77
N TYR A 112 13.20 -5.40 10.11
CA TYR A 112 12.75 -4.01 10.01
C TYR A 112 12.00 -3.58 11.26
N LYS A 113 12.48 -2.53 11.91
CA LYS A 113 11.85 -1.90 13.08
C LYS A 113 11.56 -0.45 12.74
N TRP A 114 10.27 -0.13 12.61
CA TRP A 114 9.81 1.22 12.35
C TRP A 114 9.25 1.85 13.62
N VAL A 115 9.71 3.06 13.93
CA VAL A 115 9.16 3.89 15.00
C VAL A 115 8.76 5.23 14.39
N ASN A 116 7.51 5.65 14.61
CA ASN A 116 7.00 6.89 14.03
C ASN A 116 7.84 8.10 14.50
N PRO A 117 8.58 8.77 13.59
CA PRO A 117 9.44 9.90 13.95
C PRO A 117 8.66 11.11 14.47
N HIS A 118 7.41 11.27 14.04
CA HIS A 118 6.59 12.44 14.34
C HIS A 118 5.86 12.37 15.69
N ARG A 119 5.92 11.22 16.38
CA ARG A 119 5.33 11.04 17.72
C ARG A 119 6.30 11.44 18.85
N LEU A 120 7.59 11.56 18.56
CA LEU A 120 8.63 11.84 19.56
C LEU A 120 8.81 13.34 19.86
N VAL A 121 7.94 14.21 19.33
CA VAL A 121 8.00 15.68 19.48
C VAL A 121 6.88 16.19 20.39
N ASP A 122 6.59 15.47 21.48
CA ASP A 122 5.88 16.05 22.63
C ASP A 122 6.94 16.44 23.67
N PRO A 123 7.31 17.73 23.81
CA PRO A 123 8.14 18.17 24.91
C PRO A 123 7.27 18.08 26.18
N GLY A 124 7.50 17.04 26.98
CA GLY A 124 6.91 16.88 28.30
C GLY A 124 7.48 17.87 29.31
N TRP A 125 7.26 19.16 29.10
CA TRP A 125 7.40 20.19 30.13
C TRP A 125 6.03 20.80 30.43
N ARG A 126 5.34 20.17 31.37
CA ARG A 126 4.48 20.84 32.35
C ARG A 126 4.74 20.18 33.70
#